data_AF-A0A524G2C9-F1
#
_entry.id   AF-A0A524G2C9-F1
#
_cell.length_a   1.000
_cell.length_b   1.000
_cell.length_c   1.000
_cell.angle_alpha   90.00
_cell.angle_beta   90.00
_cell.angle_gamma   90.00
#
_symmetry.space_group_name_H-M   'P 1'
#
loop_
_entity.id
_entity.type
_entity.pdbx_description
1 polymer ?
#
loop_
_entity_poly.entity_id
_entity_poly.type
_entity_poly.pdbx_seq_one_letter_code
_entity_poly.pdbx_strand_id
1 'polypeptide(L)'
;MEQQKLVVAFSVMIIIIFSTTSIVLYFGITDNNESLNFFVFGDSQGYQGSVEQIISTANILRPNFLFHCGDLTPFGQEIQYQEIKTILDTSLVPVYTTIGNHDIKGGGSELYTEYFGSSTYSFNLGPAHFSIFNSSAGDVTEIEISWLERDLSESNAEYKFVFTHIPPFDPRPEHDHSLLNATTSSRLMALFELKRVDVVFTGHIHMYNESIVNGVRYVITGGAGASLYADEEAGGIYHYMDVTLDDSGLSIEPVLLEAPSISRDRVVIRGAVEDITFSLEDLSQLPSIQGYSSFQNQYDNWRGQGVYIGILLSNLVELVGGMSTTDKLVVKSYDGYSQEFRHSNIYPNASWVEIQGPIILAYAYNDTFVLDWADGMRIVMLPPDGAYSNDDAIETTESGNVSSAGARWVRFVQILEVIPE
;
A
#
# COMPACT_ATOMS: atom_id res chain seq x y z
N MET A 1 51.44 -20.30 -1.61
CA MET A 1 51.62 -21.46 -2.51
C MET A 1 50.33 -22.25 -2.43
N GLU A 2 49.61 -22.32 -3.54
CA GLU A 2 48.21 -22.72 -3.67
C GLU A 2 47.86 -24.04 -2.96
N GLN A 3 46.69 -24.07 -2.31
CA GLN A 3 45.87 -25.28 -2.25
C GLN A 3 44.61 -25.02 -3.06
N GLN A 4 44.63 -25.44 -4.32
CA GLN A 4 43.44 -25.56 -5.15
C GLN A 4 42.44 -26.49 -4.46
N LYS A 5 41.26 -25.98 -4.12
CA LYS A 5 40.13 -26.81 -3.70
C LYS A 5 39.42 -27.34 -4.93
N LEU A 6 39.53 -28.66 -5.12
CA LEU A 6 38.82 -29.43 -6.12
C LEU A 6 37.34 -29.51 -5.74
N VAL A 7 36.44 -29.03 -6.60
CA VAL A 7 34.99 -29.26 -6.45
C VAL A 7 34.64 -30.53 -7.21
N VAL A 8 34.17 -31.56 -6.51
CA VAL A 8 33.61 -32.77 -7.10
C VAL A 8 32.10 -32.72 -6.90
N ALA A 9 31.35 -32.49 -7.98
CA ALA A 9 29.91 -32.56 -7.99
C ALA A 9 29.47 -34.00 -8.29
N PHE A 10 28.75 -34.65 -7.36
CA PHE A 10 27.99 -35.87 -7.65
C PHE A 10 26.53 -35.51 -7.84
N SER A 11 25.99 -35.77 -9.03
CA SER A 11 24.55 -35.75 -9.29
C SER A 11 23.97 -37.12 -8.97
N VAL A 12 23.17 -37.22 -7.91
CA VAL A 12 22.36 -38.41 -7.65
C VAL A 12 20.96 -38.13 -8.19
N MET A 13 20.65 -38.72 -9.36
CA MET A 13 19.32 -38.64 -9.97
C MET A 13 18.45 -39.76 -9.40
N ILE A 14 17.60 -39.44 -8.42
CA ILE A 14 16.52 -40.32 -7.98
C ILE A 14 15.27 -39.93 -8.77
N ILE A 15 14.91 -40.77 -9.74
CA ILE A 15 13.64 -40.66 -10.45
C ILE A 15 12.56 -41.28 -9.56
N ILE A 16 11.76 -40.43 -8.91
CA ILE A 16 10.44 -40.81 -8.38
C ILE A 16 9.41 -39.97 -9.11
N ILE A 17 8.47 -40.69 -9.73
CA ILE A 17 7.41 -40.18 -10.59
C ILE A 17 6.24 -39.72 -9.68
N PHE A 18 5.69 -38.54 -10.00
CA PHE A 18 4.57 -37.78 -9.40
C PHE A 18 4.87 -36.75 -8.31
N SER A 19 4.28 -35.55 -8.54
CA SER A 19 4.26 -34.29 -7.78
C SER A 19 5.58 -33.51 -7.69
N THR A 20 5.65 -32.39 -8.41
CA THR A 20 6.69 -31.36 -8.27
C THR A 20 6.48 -30.59 -6.98
N THR A 21 6.96 -31.15 -5.87
CA THR A 21 7.18 -30.39 -4.63
C THR A 21 8.68 -30.24 -4.49
N SER A 22 9.22 -29.08 -4.88
CA SER A 22 10.63 -28.77 -4.67
C SER A 22 10.85 -28.44 -3.19
N ILE A 23 11.32 -29.41 -2.42
CA ILE A 23 11.85 -29.17 -1.08
C ILE A 23 13.32 -28.78 -1.24
N VAL A 24 13.62 -27.50 -1.08
CA VAL A 24 14.99 -27.00 -0.93
C VAL A 24 15.29 -26.95 0.57
N LEU A 25 16.03 -27.93 1.08
CA LEU A 25 16.58 -27.91 2.43
C LEU A 25 17.94 -27.23 2.39
N TYR A 26 18.01 -25.98 2.87
CA TYR A 26 19.27 -25.28 3.09
C TYR A 26 19.84 -25.71 4.45
N PHE A 27 20.89 -26.52 4.44
CA PHE A 27 21.73 -26.71 5.62
C PHE A 27 22.81 -25.63 5.60
N GLY A 28 22.56 -24.52 6.26
CA GLY A 28 23.56 -23.50 6.54
C GLY A 28 24.63 -24.05 7.49
N ILE A 29 25.88 -24.05 7.04
CA ILE A 29 27.05 -24.22 7.90
C ILE A 29 27.25 -22.86 8.57
N THR A 30 27.07 -22.81 9.90
CA THR A 30 27.20 -21.59 10.70
C THR A 30 28.67 -21.19 10.83
N ASP A 31 29.08 -20.06 10.23
CA ASP A 31 30.29 -19.37 10.66
C ASP A 31 29.96 -18.54 11.92
N ASN A 32 30.81 -18.65 12.92
CA ASN A 32 30.45 -18.46 14.33
C ASN A 32 30.59 -17.01 14.84
N ASN A 33 30.30 -16.00 14.02
CA ASN A 33 30.18 -14.59 14.46
C ASN A 33 29.52 -13.69 13.40
N GLU A 34 28.29 -14.00 12.97
CA GLU A 34 27.65 -13.30 11.84
C GLU A 34 26.76 -12.14 12.31
N SER A 35 27.14 -10.93 11.91
CA SER A 35 26.29 -9.74 11.90
C SER A 35 24.92 -10.08 11.32
N LEU A 36 23.86 -9.65 11.99
CA LEU A 36 22.48 -9.79 11.55
C LEU A 36 22.08 -8.51 10.82
N ASN A 37 21.83 -8.61 9.52
CA ASN A 37 21.38 -7.52 8.67
C ASN A 37 20.00 -7.84 8.07
N PHE A 38 19.06 -6.91 8.12
CA PHE A 38 17.75 -7.08 7.51
C PHE A 38 17.15 -5.74 7.11
N PHE A 39 16.30 -5.74 6.08
CA PHE A 39 15.61 -4.53 5.65
C PHE A 39 14.16 -4.54 6.12
N VAL A 40 13.66 -3.37 6.55
CA VAL A 40 12.27 -3.20 7.01
C VAL A 40 11.60 -2.08 6.24
N PHE A 41 10.43 -2.34 5.69
CA PHE A 41 9.66 -1.38 4.90
C PHE A 41 8.16 -1.64 5.06
N GLY A 42 7.31 -0.68 4.75
CA GLY A 42 5.87 -0.80 4.88
C GLY A 42 5.16 0.23 4.04
N ASP A 43 3.84 0.05 3.90
CA ASP A 43 2.98 0.94 3.13
C ASP A 43 3.42 1.05 1.66
N SER A 44 3.51 -0.10 0.98
CA SER A 44 3.81 -0.19 -0.46
C SER A 44 2.56 -0.10 -1.34
N GLN A 45 1.37 -0.03 -0.73
CA GLN A 45 0.11 0.10 -1.43
C GLN A 45 0.13 1.36 -2.31
N GLY A 46 -0.03 1.13 -3.61
CA GLY A 46 -0.03 2.17 -4.63
C GLY A 46 1.07 2.01 -5.65
N TYR A 47 2.31 2.34 -5.29
CA TYR A 47 3.44 2.27 -6.22
C TYR A 47 4.41 1.13 -5.91
N GLN A 48 4.43 0.14 -6.78
CA GLN A 48 5.25 -1.06 -6.60
C GLN A 48 6.73 -0.91 -6.98
N GLY A 49 7.11 0.14 -7.72
CA GLY A 49 8.50 0.32 -8.16
C GLY A 49 9.47 0.54 -6.99
N SER A 50 8.99 1.08 -5.87
CA SER A 50 9.75 1.16 -4.63
C SER A 50 10.09 -0.24 -4.08
N VAL A 51 9.15 -1.18 -4.12
CA VAL A 51 9.38 -2.58 -3.72
C VAL A 51 10.38 -3.26 -4.66
N GLU A 52 10.25 -3.04 -5.97
CA GLU A 52 11.22 -3.53 -6.96
C GLU A 52 12.64 -3.02 -6.69
N GLN A 53 12.79 -1.74 -6.35
CA GLN A 53 14.06 -1.12 -5.99
C GLN A 53 14.66 -1.75 -4.71
N ILE A 54 13.84 -1.97 -3.68
CA ILE A 54 14.27 -2.63 -2.43
C ILE A 54 14.73 -4.05 -2.73
N ILE A 55 13.96 -4.84 -3.49
CA ILE A 55 14.32 -6.23 -3.81
C ILE A 55 15.57 -6.30 -4.68
N SER A 56 15.70 -5.42 -5.68
CA SER A 56 16.91 -5.32 -6.51
C SER A 56 18.14 -5.06 -5.66
N THR A 57 18.02 -4.15 -4.70
CA THR A 57 19.09 -3.83 -3.74
C THR A 57 19.38 -5.02 -2.82
N ALA A 58 18.37 -5.67 -2.27
CA ALA A 58 18.51 -6.86 -1.42
C ALA A 58 19.14 -8.05 -2.17
N ASN A 59 18.82 -8.22 -3.45
CA ASN A 59 19.41 -9.26 -4.29
C ASN A 59 20.92 -9.06 -4.50
N ILE A 60 21.41 -7.81 -4.41
CA ILE A 60 22.83 -7.46 -4.47
C ILE A 60 23.47 -7.57 -3.08
N LEU A 61 22.89 -6.93 -2.07
CA LEU A 61 23.48 -6.78 -0.73
C LEU A 61 23.32 -8.01 0.15
N ARG A 62 22.35 -8.88 -0.16
CA ARG A 62 22.10 -10.14 0.54
C ARG A 62 21.87 -9.99 2.06
N PRO A 63 20.93 -9.13 2.52
CA PRO A 63 20.52 -9.14 3.92
C PRO A 63 20.01 -10.54 4.32
N ASN A 64 19.99 -10.84 5.62
CA ASN A 64 19.46 -12.11 6.11
C ASN A 64 17.99 -12.31 5.75
N PHE A 65 17.19 -11.24 5.76
CA PHE A 65 15.80 -11.23 5.30
C PHE A 65 15.27 -9.80 5.03
N LEU A 66 14.08 -9.75 4.46
CA LEU A 66 13.27 -8.55 4.29
C LEU A 66 12.00 -8.65 5.15
N PHE A 67 11.53 -7.53 5.70
CA PHE A 67 10.28 -7.49 6.46
C PHE A 67 9.34 -6.38 5.95
N HIS A 68 8.11 -6.74 5.58
CA HIS A 68 7.05 -5.81 5.19
C HIS A 68 6.06 -5.55 6.33
N CYS A 69 5.96 -4.31 6.81
CA CYS A 69 5.12 -3.85 7.93
C CYS A 69 3.63 -3.65 7.58
N GLY A 70 3.07 -4.47 6.68
CA GLY A 70 1.65 -4.39 6.28
C GLY A 70 1.31 -3.29 5.29
N ASP A 71 0.04 -3.27 4.87
CA ASP A 71 -0.49 -2.52 3.75
C ASP A 71 0.26 -2.85 2.45
N LEU A 72 0.24 -4.14 2.11
CA LEU A 72 0.79 -4.67 0.86
C LEU A 72 -0.11 -4.33 -0.33
N THR A 73 -1.41 -4.30 -0.08
CA THR A 73 -2.46 -4.05 -1.06
C THR A 73 -3.30 -2.85 -0.63
N PRO A 74 -3.85 -2.09 -1.58
CA PRO A 74 -4.67 -0.93 -1.25
C PRO A 74 -6.11 -1.29 -0.86
N PHE A 75 -6.65 -2.44 -1.32
CA PHE A 75 -8.03 -2.88 -1.04
C PHE A 75 -8.19 -4.38 -0.73
N GLY A 76 -7.11 -5.13 -0.49
CA GLY A 76 -7.23 -6.55 -0.18
C GLY A 76 -7.79 -7.40 -1.31
N GLN A 77 -7.69 -6.93 -2.57
CA GLN A 77 -8.19 -7.68 -3.73
C GLN A 77 -7.18 -8.73 -4.18
N GLU A 78 -7.68 -9.86 -4.70
CA GLU A 78 -6.82 -10.97 -5.14
C GLU A 78 -5.77 -10.54 -6.18
N ILE A 79 -6.16 -9.73 -7.17
CA ILE A 79 -5.22 -9.25 -8.19
C ILE A 79 -4.09 -8.42 -7.57
N GLN A 80 -4.37 -7.62 -6.54
CA GLN A 80 -3.36 -6.81 -5.86
C GLN A 80 -2.39 -7.69 -5.07
N TYR A 81 -2.90 -8.74 -4.43
CA TYR A 81 -2.06 -9.73 -3.77
C TYR A 81 -1.17 -10.49 -4.76
N GLN A 82 -1.69 -10.87 -5.93
CA GLN A 82 -0.90 -11.52 -6.98
C GLN A 82 0.21 -10.61 -7.50
N GLU A 83 -0.08 -9.32 -7.71
CA GLU A 83 0.88 -8.32 -8.18
C GLU A 83 2.04 -8.16 -7.18
N ILE A 84 1.75 -7.84 -5.91
CA ILE A 84 2.79 -7.68 -4.88
C ILE A 84 3.55 -9.00 -4.65
N LYS A 85 2.86 -10.14 -4.61
CA LYS A 85 3.49 -11.45 -4.43
C LYS A 85 4.47 -11.78 -5.56
N THR A 86 4.10 -11.47 -6.80
CA THR A 86 4.97 -11.66 -7.97
C THR A 86 6.28 -10.91 -7.82
N ILE A 87 6.22 -9.67 -7.32
CA ILE A 87 7.41 -8.84 -7.09
C ILE A 87 8.23 -9.40 -5.94
N LEU A 88 7.60 -9.66 -4.77
CA LEU A 88 8.27 -10.22 -3.59
C LEU A 88 8.95 -11.57 -3.88
N ASP A 89 8.37 -12.41 -4.73
CA ASP A 89 8.92 -13.72 -5.13
C ASP A 89 10.18 -13.62 -6.00
N THR A 90 10.53 -12.43 -6.51
CA THR A 90 11.82 -12.19 -7.16
C THR A 90 12.97 -11.98 -6.17
N SER A 91 12.66 -11.89 -4.86
CA SER A 91 13.66 -11.81 -3.81
C SER A 91 14.43 -13.12 -3.69
N LEU A 92 15.76 -13.01 -3.67
CA LEU A 92 16.68 -14.13 -3.46
C LEU A 92 16.96 -14.36 -1.97
N VAL A 93 16.40 -13.54 -1.07
CA VAL A 93 16.45 -13.68 0.39
C VAL A 93 15.02 -13.82 0.93
N PRO A 94 14.80 -14.43 2.11
CA PRO A 94 13.47 -14.56 2.69
C PRO A 94 12.76 -13.22 2.85
N VAL A 95 11.45 -13.20 2.56
CA VAL A 95 10.57 -12.06 2.80
C VAL A 95 9.52 -12.47 3.84
N TYR A 96 9.47 -11.73 4.93
CA TYR A 96 8.45 -11.83 5.97
C TYR A 96 7.51 -10.65 5.86
N THR A 97 6.27 -10.84 6.27
CA THR A 97 5.23 -9.81 6.18
C THR A 97 4.34 -9.84 7.43
N THR A 98 3.76 -8.69 7.76
CA THR A 98 2.53 -8.62 8.57
C THR A 98 1.42 -8.01 7.71
N ILE A 99 0.20 -8.02 8.24
CA ILE A 99 -1.01 -7.55 7.56
C ILE A 99 -1.39 -6.14 8.04
N GLY A 100 -1.80 -5.27 7.12
CA GLY A 100 -2.29 -3.92 7.41
C GLY A 100 -3.79 -3.74 7.23
N ASN A 101 -4.31 -2.55 7.54
CA ASN A 101 -5.75 -2.28 7.49
C ASN A 101 -6.30 -2.16 6.07
N HIS A 102 -5.46 -1.86 5.07
CA HIS A 102 -5.88 -1.92 3.67
C HIS A 102 -5.99 -3.36 3.16
N ASP A 103 -5.15 -4.26 3.66
CA ASP A 103 -5.09 -5.67 3.27
C ASP A 103 -6.36 -6.46 3.62
N ILE A 104 -7.06 -6.09 4.70
CA ILE A 104 -8.28 -6.79 5.13
C ILE A 104 -9.57 -6.31 4.45
N LYS A 105 -9.49 -5.25 3.64
CA LYS A 105 -10.67 -4.70 2.96
C LYS A 105 -11.27 -5.74 2.02
N GLY A 106 -12.60 -5.70 1.87
CA GLY A 106 -13.32 -6.61 0.97
C GLY A 106 -13.20 -8.10 1.32
N GLY A 107 -12.80 -8.47 2.54
CA GLY A 107 -12.51 -9.86 2.91
C GLY A 107 -11.10 -10.32 2.51
N GLY A 108 -10.17 -9.39 2.34
CA GLY A 108 -8.79 -9.69 1.96
C GLY A 108 -7.96 -10.38 3.04
N SER A 109 -8.47 -10.55 4.26
CA SER A 109 -7.80 -11.30 5.34
C SER A 109 -7.51 -12.76 4.99
N GLU A 110 -8.47 -13.42 4.35
CA GLU A 110 -8.37 -14.80 3.91
C GLU A 110 -7.33 -14.92 2.79
N LEU A 111 -7.35 -13.97 1.85
CA LEU A 111 -6.37 -13.90 0.77
C LEU A 111 -4.95 -13.66 1.31
N TYR A 112 -4.77 -12.71 2.23
CA TYR A 112 -3.46 -12.53 2.90
C TYR A 112 -2.96 -13.87 3.47
N THR A 113 -3.83 -14.61 4.16
CA THR A 113 -3.47 -15.88 4.79
C THR A 113 -3.09 -16.94 3.75
N GLU A 114 -3.76 -16.97 2.61
CA GLU A 114 -3.46 -17.87 1.49
C GLU A 114 -2.09 -17.57 0.85
N TYR A 115 -1.77 -16.30 0.61
CA TYR A 115 -0.55 -15.89 -0.10
C TYR A 115 0.69 -15.79 0.81
N PHE A 116 0.52 -15.38 2.07
CA PHE A 116 1.63 -15.05 2.99
C PHE A 116 1.62 -15.86 4.29
N GLY A 117 0.56 -16.61 4.58
CA GLY A 117 0.43 -17.39 5.80
C GLY A 117 -0.08 -16.56 6.99
N SER A 118 0.23 -17.02 8.21
CA SER A 118 -0.26 -16.37 9.44
C SER A 118 0.23 -14.92 9.54
N SER A 119 -0.64 -14.01 10.00
CA SER A 119 -0.26 -12.64 10.40
C SER A 119 0.28 -12.55 11.83
N THR A 120 0.33 -13.69 12.53
CA THR A 120 0.80 -13.81 13.92
C THR A 120 1.74 -14.99 14.03
N TYR A 121 3.02 -14.73 14.29
CA TYR A 121 4.08 -15.72 14.35
C TYR A 121 5.35 -15.13 14.96
N SER A 122 6.30 -15.98 15.31
CA SER A 122 7.61 -15.55 15.79
C SER A 122 8.72 -16.45 15.29
N PHE A 123 9.95 -15.93 15.28
CA PHE A 123 11.14 -16.71 14.95
C PHE A 123 12.37 -16.15 15.66
N ASN A 124 13.42 -16.97 15.74
CA ASN A 124 14.72 -16.58 16.26
C ASN A 124 15.74 -16.58 15.12
N LEU A 125 16.64 -15.60 15.13
CA LEU A 125 17.77 -15.56 14.22
C LEU A 125 18.97 -14.93 14.93
N GLY A 126 20.07 -15.68 15.03
CA GLY A 126 21.23 -15.24 15.81
C GLY A 126 20.86 -14.92 17.27
N PRO A 127 21.28 -13.76 17.81
CA PRO A 127 20.96 -13.34 19.18
C PRO A 127 19.56 -12.71 19.34
N ALA A 128 18.78 -12.64 18.26
CA ALA A 128 17.54 -11.87 18.21
C ALA A 128 16.27 -12.75 18.11
N HIS A 129 15.20 -12.26 18.73
CA HIS A 129 13.85 -12.80 18.65
C HIS A 129 12.93 -11.80 17.96
N PHE A 130 12.10 -12.29 17.04
CA PHE A 130 11.21 -11.51 16.21
C PHE A 130 9.77 -11.94 16.50
N SER A 131 8.96 -11.04 17.05
CA SER A 131 7.55 -11.27 17.34
C SER A 131 6.66 -10.45 16.41
N ILE A 132 5.79 -11.12 15.66
CA ILE A 132 4.88 -10.50 14.69
C ILE A 132 3.45 -10.74 15.15
N PHE A 133 2.65 -9.68 15.23
CA PHE A 133 1.25 -9.79 15.64
C PHE A 133 0.34 -8.88 14.80
N ASN A 134 -0.93 -9.26 14.73
CA ASN A 134 -1.91 -8.62 13.87
C ASN A 134 -2.60 -7.43 14.55
N SER A 135 -2.52 -6.25 13.93
CA SER A 135 -3.23 -5.03 14.33
C SER A 135 -4.16 -4.47 13.24
N SER A 136 -4.40 -5.18 12.14
CA SER A 136 -5.02 -4.63 10.92
C SER A 136 -6.47 -4.16 11.10
N ALA A 137 -7.15 -4.63 12.15
CA ALA A 137 -8.51 -4.22 12.46
C ALA A 137 -8.61 -2.85 13.17
N GLY A 138 -7.50 -2.11 13.32
CA GLY A 138 -7.44 -0.86 14.08
C GLY A 138 -7.24 -1.05 15.58
N ASP A 139 -7.28 -2.29 16.07
CA ASP A 139 -7.07 -2.65 17.48
C ASP A 139 -6.45 -4.06 17.56
N VAL A 140 -6.04 -4.47 18.75
CA VAL A 140 -5.41 -5.76 19.02
C VAL A 140 -6.28 -6.58 19.96
N THR A 141 -6.61 -7.80 19.57
CA THR A 141 -7.50 -8.66 20.36
C THR A 141 -6.81 -9.19 21.61
N GLU A 142 -7.59 -9.58 22.63
CA GLU A 142 -7.03 -10.24 23.83
C GLU A 142 -6.28 -11.54 23.51
N ILE A 143 -6.66 -12.24 22.44
CA ILE A 143 -5.99 -13.46 21.99
C ILE A 143 -4.58 -13.11 21.49
N GLU A 144 -4.47 -12.06 20.66
CA GLU A 144 -3.19 -11.54 20.15
C GLU A 144 -2.30 -11.04 21.30
N ILE A 145 -2.84 -10.22 22.22
CA ILE A 145 -2.07 -9.72 23.37
C ILE A 145 -1.58 -10.86 24.26
N SER A 146 -2.43 -11.85 24.53
CA SER A 146 -2.06 -13.01 25.36
C SER A 146 -1.02 -13.91 24.67
N TRP A 147 -1.10 -14.03 23.35
CA TRP A 147 -0.09 -14.74 22.56
C TRP A 147 1.25 -14.00 22.62
N LEU A 148 1.26 -12.69 22.38
CA LEU A 148 2.45 -11.85 22.37
C LEU A 148 3.12 -11.80 23.75
N GLU A 149 2.33 -11.69 24.82
CA GLU A 149 2.87 -11.74 26.18
C GLU A 149 3.56 -13.08 26.46
N ARG A 150 2.99 -14.19 26.00
CA ARG A 150 3.61 -15.52 26.16
C ARG A 150 4.91 -15.62 25.35
N ASP A 151 4.86 -15.28 24.07
CA ASP A 151 6.00 -15.33 23.15
C ASP A 151 7.20 -14.54 23.70
N LEU A 152 6.98 -13.28 24.08
CA LEU A 152 8.01 -12.42 24.65
C LEU A 152 8.53 -12.89 26.03
N SER A 153 7.70 -13.62 26.78
CA SER A 153 8.08 -14.18 28.09
C SER A 153 8.92 -15.45 27.98
N GLU A 154 8.68 -16.24 26.94
CA GLU A 154 9.40 -17.49 26.69
C GLU A 154 10.76 -17.24 26.00
N SER A 155 10.92 -16.08 25.36
CA SER A 155 12.18 -15.68 24.73
C SER A 155 13.24 -15.19 25.72
N ASN A 156 14.42 -15.82 25.64
CA ASN A 156 15.66 -15.40 26.31
C ASN A 156 16.66 -14.75 25.35
N ALA A 157 16.20 -14.31 24.17
CA ALA A 157 17.05 -13.60 23.21
C ALA A 157 17.61 -12.30 23.81
N GLU A 158 18.81 -11.94 23.36
CA GLU A 158 19.47 -10.71 23.79
C GLU A 158 18.76 -9.48 23.21
N TYR A 159 18.30 -9.60 21.96
CA TYR A 159 17.54 -8.56 21.28
C TYR A 159 16.12 -9.04 20.97
N LYS A 160 15.13 -8.18 21.17
CA LYS A 160 13.72 -8.45 20.89
C LYS A 160 13.16 -7.38 19.97
N PHE A 161 12.72 -7.81 18.79
CA PHE A 161 12.08 -6.98 17.79
C PHE A 161 10.60 -7.34 17.68
N VAL A 162 9.75 -6.33 17.65
CA VAL A 162 8.31 -6.48 17.46
C VAL A 162 7.90 -5.84 16.15
N PHE A 163 7.07 -6.52 15.36
CA PHE A 163 6.54 -6.01 14.11
C PHE A 163 5.01 -6.07 14.13
N THR A 164 4.39 -4.96 13.77
CA THR A 164 2.95 -4.87 13.54
C THR A 164 2.70 -3.76 12.52
N HIS A 165 1.45 -3.54 12.11
CA HIS A 165 1.16 -2.49 11.14
C HIS A 165 0.87 -1.14 11.82
N ILE A 166 -0.10 -1.11 12.73
CA ILE A 166 -0.62 0.13 13.32
C ILE A 166 0.15 0.45 14.61
N PRO A 167 0.77 1.63 14.73
CA PRO A 167 1.53 2.00 15.91
C PRO A 167 0.63 2.28 17.13
N PRO A 168 1.16 2.15 18.36
CA PRO A 168 0.40 2.43 19.58
C PRO A 168 0.15 3.93 19.82
N PHE A 169 0.86 4.82 19.12
CA PHE A 169 0.66 6.27 19.19
C PHE A 169 1.03 6.94 17.86
N ASP A 170 0.44 8.11 17.59
CA ASP A 170 0.80 8.98 16.47
C ASP A 170 1.84 10.02 16.95
N PRO A 171 3.03 10.11 16.33
CA PRO A 171 4.04 11.07 16.73
C PRO A 171 3.76 12.50 16.25
N ARG A 172 2.77 12.71 15.36
CA ARG A 172 2.49 14.03 14.79
C ARG A 172 1.60 14.85 15.73
N PRO A 173 1.90 16.14 15.97
CA PRO A 173 1.10 16.99 16.85
C PRO A 173 -0.36 17.10 16.37
N GLU A 174 -1.32 16.92 17.28
CA GLU A 174 -2.76 17.07 17.00
C GLU A 174 -3.36 16.05 16.00
N HIS A 175 -2.65 14.95 15.74
CA HIS A 175 -3.15 13.82 14.94
C HIS A 175 -3.47 12.59 15.80
N ASP A 176 -4.35 11.72 15.29
CA ASP A 176 -4.77 10.48 15.93
C ASP A 176 -4.92 9.37 14.88
N HIS A 177 -3.79 8.98 14.28
CA HIS A 177 -3.71 7.89 13.29
C HIS A 177 -2.94 6.70 13.85
N SER A 178 -3.34 6.24 15.03
CA SER A 178 -2.75 5.09 15.73
C SER A 178 -3.83 4.06 16.09
N LEU A 179 -3.50 3.06 16.90
CA LEU A 179 -4.50 2.11 17.41
C LEU A 179 -5.71 2.85 18.01
N LEU A 180 -6.90 2.42 17.64
CA LEU A 180 -8.17 3.08 17.99
C LEU A 180 -8.43 3.11 19.50
N ASN A 181 -7.85 2.17 20.25
CA ASN A 181 -8.10 1.99 21.67
C ASN A 181 -6.87 2.36 22.50
N ALA A 182 -6.91 3.53 23.14
CA ALA A 182 -5.83 4.02 24.00
C ALA A 182 -5.48 3.07 25.17
N THR A 183 -6.42 2.25 25.63
CA THR A 183 -6.15 1.23 26.67
C THR A 183 -5.30 0.11 26.11
N THR A 184 -5.60 -0.36 24.90
CA THR A 184 -4.79 -1.34 24.18
C THR A 184 -3.39 -0.80 23.93
N SER A 185 -3.28 0.43 23.40
CA SER A 185 -1.99 1.12 23.21
C SER A 185 -1.15 1.14 24.48
N SER A 186 -1.73 1.63 25.58
CA SER A 186 -1.02 1.75 26.87
C SER A 186 -0.57 0.38 27.39
N ARG A 187 -1.39 -0.66 27.21
CA ARG A 187 -1.05 -2.02 27.63
C ARG A 187 0.06 -2.63 26.79
N LEU A 188 0.08 -2.42 25.47
CA LEU A 188 1.15 -2.88 24.59
C LEU A 188 2.46 -2.19 24.92
N MET A 189 2.46 -0.87 25.07
CA MET A 189 3.66 -0.12 25.45
C MET A 189 4.21 -0.61 26.80
N ALA A 190 3.35 -0.78 27.81
CA ALA A 190 3.75 -1.34 29.10
C ALA A 190 4.28 -2.79 29.00
N LEU A 191 3.72 -3.60 28.11
CA LEU A 191 4.22 -4.95 27.83
C LEU A 191 5.62 -4.90 27.19
N PHE A 192 5.83 -4.04 26.20
CA PHE A 192 7.11 -3.87 25.52
C PHE A 192 8.20 -3.42 26.49
N GLU A 193 7.89 -2.45 27.35
CA GLU A 193 8.78 -2.01 28.43
C GLU A 193 9.10 -3.16 29.40
N LEU A 194 8.07 -3.86 29.89
CA LEU A 194 8.22 -4.95 30.86
C LEU A 194 9.06 -6.11 30.31
N LYS A 195 8.90 -6.43 29.02
CA LYS A 195 9.59 -7.55 28.36
C LYS A 195 10.93 -7.16 27.73
N ARG A 196 11.31 -5.87 27.84
CA ARG A 196 12.54 -5.28 27.28
C ARG A 196 12.62 -5.50 25.77
N VAL A 197 11.58 -5.10 25.07
CA VAL A 197 11.61 -5.00 23.61
C VAL A 197 12.54 -3.86 23.22
N ASP A 198 13.47 -4.13 22.29
CA ASP A 198 14.44 -3.14 21.83
C ASP A 198 13.83 -2.21 20.79
N VAL A 199 13.12 -2.78 19.81
CA VAL A 199 12.52 -2.03 18.71
C VAL A 199 11.14 -2.55 18.35
N VAL A 200 10.20 -1.63 18.12
CA VAL A 200 8.91 -1.89 17.50
C VAL A 200 8.88 -1.22 16.13
N PHE A 201 8.72 -2.01 15.07
CA PHE A 201 8.57 -1.54 13.70
C PHE A 201 7.09 -1.54 13.28
N THR A 202 6.66 -0.43 12.67
CA THR A 202 5.28 -0.17 12.26
C THR A 202 5.23 0.56 10.91
N GLY A 203 4.07 0.56 10.27
CA GLY A 203 3.77 1.35 9.08
C GLY A 203 2.67 2.38 9.37
N HIS A 204 1.63 2.42 8.53
CA HIS A 204 0.32 3.08 8.73
C HIS A 204 0.32 4.61 8.70
N ILE A 205 1.32 5.28 9.29
CA ILE A 205 1.38 6.75 9.35
C ILE A 205 2.02 7.36 8.09
N HIS A 206 2.42 6.53 7.11
CA HIS A 206 2.93 6.93 5.81
C HIS A 206 4.07 7.96 5.88
N MET A 207 5.04 7.71 6.78
CA MET A 207 6.20 8.55 6.99
C MET A 207 7.34 7.74 7.61
N TYR A 208 8.54 8.32 7.66
CA TYR A 208 9.60 7.92 8.57
C TYR A 208 9.42 8.64 9.91
N ASN A 209 9.41 7.88 11.01
CA ASN A 209 9.58 8.45 12.35
C ASN A 209 10.38 7.51 13.22
N GLU A 210 11.23 8.08 14.07
CA GLU A 210 11.89 7.34 15.15
C GLU A 210 11.68 8.07 16.48
N SER A 211 11.26 7.32 17.48
CA SER A 211 11.08 7.83 18.84
C SER A 211 11.50 6.78 19.88
N ILE A 212 11.92 7.23 21.06
CA ILE A 212 12.24 6.35 22.18
C ILE A 212 11.31 6.69 23.33
N VAL A 213 10.51 5.72 23.77
CA VAL A 213 9.60 5.87 24.90
C VAL A 213 9.94 4.80 25.93
N ASN A 214 10.31 5.25 27.14
CA ASN A 214 10.64 4.39 28.27
C ASN A 214 11.69 3.28 27.95
N GLY A 215 12.63 3.58 27.06
CA GLY A 215 13.71 2.68 26.66
C GLY A 215 13.39 1.76 25.49
N VAL A 216 12.15 1.74 24.99
CA VAL A 216 11.76 1.02 23.77
C VAL A 216 11.84 1.99 22.59
N ARG A 217 12.51 1.58 21.51
CA ARG A 217 12.57 2.35 20.26
C ARG A 217 11.36 2.01 19.39
N TYR A 218 10.67 3.02 18.87
CA TYR A 218 9.56 2.87 17.95
C TYR A 218 9.97 3.48 16.61
N VAL A 219 9.89 2.68 15.55
CA VAL A 219 10.23 3.09 14.20
C VAL A 219 9.01 2.91 13.31
N ILE A 220 8.57 4.00 12.70
CA ILE A 220 7.55 4.02 11.65
C ILE A 220 8.27 4.07 10.31
N THR A 221 7.98 3.11 9.44
CA THR A 221 8.58 2.97 8.09
C THR A 221 7.49 2.81 7.03
N GLY A 222 6.69 3.87 6.85
CA GLY A 222 5.58 3.88 5.89
C GLY A 222 5.91 4.56 4.56
N GLY A 223 7.13 4.38 4.06
CA GLY A 223 7.65 5.08 2.89
C GLY A 223 7.89 4.20 1.67
N ALA A 224 7.32 3.01 1.59
CA ALA A 224 7.68 2.02 0.57
C ALA A 224 6.86 2.11 -0.73
N GLY A 225 6.06 3.16 -0.94
CA GLY A 225 5.36 3.39 -2.20
C GLY A 225 4.08 4.22 -2.09
N ALA A 226 3.41 4.23 -0.94
CA ALA A 226 2.18 4.99 -0.72
C ALA A 226 2.39 6.52 -0.71
N SER A 227 1.30 7.28 -0.77
CA SER A 227 1.35 8.74 -0.57
C SER A 227 1.78 9.06 0.85
N LEU A 228 2.73 9.99 1.01
CA LEU A 228 3.27 10.35 2.32
C LEU A 228 2.36 11.35 3.06
N TYR A 229 2.31 11.27 4.39
CA TYR A 229 1.48 12.13 5.25
C TYR A 229 2.25 13.23 6.00
N ALA A 230 3.47 13.50 5.57
CA ALA A 230 4.33 14.53 6.13
C ALA A 230 5.13 15.19 5.00
N ASP A 231 5.62 16.40 5.25
CA ASP A 231 6.64 17.04 4.41
C ASP A 231 8.00 16.36 4.66
N GLU A 232 8.95 16.54 3.73
CA GLU A 232 10.28 15.91 3.79
C GLU A 232 11.01 16.18 5.12
N GLU A 233 11.00 17.42 5.60
CA GLU A 233 11.64 17.81 6.87
C GLU A 233 10.97 17.17 8.11
N ALA A 234 9.72 16.74 7.97
CA ALA A 234 8.95 16.08 9.01
C ALA A 234 8.98 14.55 8.89
N GLY A 235 9.77 13.98 7.96
CA GLY A 235 9.88 12.54 7.74
C GLY A 235 9.06 12.01 6.58
N GLY A 236 8.48 12.89 5.76
CA GLY A 236 7.83 12.55 4.49
C GLY A 236 8.84 12.17 3.43
N ILE A 237 9.46 11.00 3.57
CA ILE A 237 10.46 10.46 2.64
C ILE A 237 10.09 9.06 2.17
N TYR A 238 10.37 8.76 0.90
CA TYR A 238 10.34 7.40 0.38
C TYR A 238 11.60 6.67 0.83
N HIS A 239 11.45 5.55 1.55
CA HIS A 239 12.56 4.87 2.20
C HIS A 239 12.25 3.42 2.54
N TYR A 240 13.32 2.68 2.86
CA TYR A 240 13.27 1.48 3.71
C TYR A 240 14.29 1.63 4.83
N MET A 241 14.21 0.82 5.88
CA MET A 241 15.19 0.80 6.97
C MET A 241 16.22 -0.29 6.72
N ASP A 242 17.51 0.05 6.75
CA ASP A 242 18.61 -0.92 6.85
C ASP A 242 18.94 -1.13 8.33
N VAL A 243 18.71 -2.35 8.83
CA VAL A 243 18.91 -2.71 10.23
C VAL A 243 20.09 -3.66 10.34
N THR A 244 21.10 -3.25 11.09
CA THR A 244 22.31 -4.04 11.32
C THR A 244 22.54 -4.21 12.82
N LEU A 245 22.69 -5.46 13.24
CA LEU A 245 23.12 -5.84 14.57
C LEU A 245 24.45 -6.60 14.46
N ASP A 246 25.52 -6.02 15.00
CA ASP A 246 26.85 -6.62 15.01
C ASP A 246 27.58 -6.34 16.33
N ASP A 247 28.88 -6.62 16.38
CA ASP A 247 29.72 -6.40 17.57
C ASP A 247 29.77 -4.92 18.02
N SER A 248 29.39 -3.97 17.16
CA SER A 248 29.30 -2.54 17.47
C SER A 248 27.94 -2.13 18.05
N GLY A 249 26.94 -3.01 17.98
CA GLY A 249 25.59 -2.81 18.49
C GLY A 249 24.52 -2.78 17.39
N LEU A 250 23.38 -2.16 17.71
CA LEU A 250 22.23 -2.04 16.82
C LEU A 250 22.23 -0.68 16.10
N SER A 251 22.30 -0.71 14.78
CA SER A 251 22.12 0.43 13.87
C SER A 251 20.84 0.26 13.05
N ILE A 252 20.10 1.36 12.85
CA ILE A 252 18.85 1.42 12.11
C ILE A 252 18.89 2.72 11.32
N GLU A 253 19.04 2.64 10.00
CA GLU A 253 19.23 3.82 9.16
C GLU A 253 18.22 3.82 8.00
N PRO A 254 17.57 4.96 7.71
CA PRO A 254 16.72 5.06 6.53
C PRO A 254 17.58 5.12 5.26
N VAL A 255 17.28 4.25 4.30
CA VAL A 255 17.85 4.29 2.96
C VAL A 255 16.80 4.87 2.01
N LEU A 256 17.14 5.99 1.39
CA LEU A 256 16.24 6.71 0.50
C LEU A 256 15.97 5.92 -0.78
N LEU A 257 14.69 5.88 -1.14
CA LEU A 257 14.21 5.35 -2.41
C LEU A 257 14.02 6.48 -3.41
N GLU A 258 13.95 6.11 -4.69
CA GLU A 258 13.51 7.06 -5.69
C GLU A 258 12.05 7.41 -5.42
N ALA A 259 11.75 8.71 -5.40
CA ALA A 259 10.37 9.15 -5.34
C ALA A 259 9.64 8.55 -6.55
N PRO A 260 8.42 8.02 -6.38
CA PRO A 260 7.66 7.45 -7.47
C PRO A 260 7.63 8.42 -8.65
N SER A 261 8.19 8.01 -9.80
CA SER A 261 8.15 8.78 -11.04
C SER A 261 6.75 8.63 -11.66
N ILE A 262 5.74 9.09 -10.93
CA ILE A 262 4.35 9.01 -11.37
C ILE A 262 4.21 10.14 -12.39
N SER A 263 4.01 9.76 -13.65
CA SER A 263 3.64 10.69 -14.71
C SER A 263 2.25 11.23 -14.39
N ARG A 264 2.17 12.27 -13.56
CA ARG A 264 0.92 12.97 -13.19
C ARG A 264 0.31 13.74 -14.36
N ASP A 265 1.06 13.85 -15.43
CA ASP A 265 0.71 14.44 -16.71
C ASP A 265 0.24 13.39 -17.72
N ARG A 266 0.02 12.12 -17.36
CA ARG A 266 -0.44 11.11 -18.33
C ARG A 266 -1.55 10.22 -17.81
N VAL A 267 -2.47 9.85 -18.70
CA VAL A 267 -3.54 8.88 -18.43
C VAL A 267 -3.59 7.87 -19.56
N VAL A 268 -3.74 6.59 -19.23
CA VAL A 268 -3.96 5.51 -20.18
C VAL A 268 -5.45 5.20 -20.24
N ILE A 269 -6.01 5.19 -21.44
CA ILE A 269 -7.37 4.76 -21.69
C ILE A 269 -7.30 3.44 -22.43
N ARG A 270 -7.86 2.39 -21.83
CA ARG A 270 -7.90 1.05 -22.39
C ARG A 270 -9.32 0.72 -22.80
N GLY A 271 -9.48 0.27 -24.03
CA GLY A 271 -10.79 -0.14 -24.54
C GLY A 271 -10.72 -1.39 -25.40
N ALA A 272 -11.86 -1.74 -25.98
CA ALA A 272 -11.98 -2.97 -26.75
C ALA A 272 -11.21 -2.93 -28.10
N VAL A 273 -10.95 -1.74 -28.63
CA VAL A 273 -10.31 -1.55 -29.94
C VAL A 273 -8.81 -1.32 -29.81
N GLU A 274 -8.42 -0.40 -28.91
CA GLU A 274 -7.04 -0.01 -28.68
C GLU A 274 -6.85 0.61 -27.30
N ASP A 275 -5.58 0.74 -26.90
CA ASP A 275 -5.15 1.51 -25.74
C ASP A 275 -4.52 2.82 -26.22
N ILE A 276 -4.97 3.94 -25.67
CA ILE A 276 -4.43 5.27 -25.99
C ILE A 276 -3.85 5.88 -24.71
N THR A 277 -2.65 6.43 -24.81
CA THR A 277 -2.05 7.21 -23.71
C THR A 277 -2.08 8.69 -24.06
N PHE A 278 -2.73 9.50 -23.23
CA PHE A 278 -2.74 10.95 -23.36
C PHE A 278 -1.75 11.58 -22.39
N SER A 279 -0.98 12.56 -22.86
CA SER A 279 -0.29 13.52 -22.00
C SER A 279 -1.19 14.70 -21.62
N LEU A 280 -0.78 15.52 -20.67
CA LEU A 280 -1.47 16.75 -20.28
C LEU A 280 -1.56 17.71 -21.47
N GLU A 281 -0.51 17.76 -22.29
CA GLU A 281 -0.53 18.53 -23.54
C GLU A 281 -1.62 18.01 -24.46
N ASP A 282 -1.70 16.70 -24.69
CA ASP A 282 -2.74 16.09 -25.53
C ASP A 282 -4.15 16.36 -24.96
N LEU A 283 -4.35 16.17 -23.66
CA LEU A 283 -5.63 16.43 -22.97
C LEU A 283 -6.06 17.88 -23.10
N SER A 284 -5.12 18.83 -23.02
CA SER A 284 -5.41 20.26 -23.18
C SER A 284 -5.89 20.65 -24.57
N GLN A 285 -5.63 19.80 -25.58
CA GLN A 285 -6.10 20.00 -26.96
C GLN A 285 -7.47 19.35 -27.23
N LEU A 286 -7.95 18.49 -26.34
CA LEU A 286 -9.27 17.87 -26.46
C LEU A 286 -10.39 18.84 -26.02
N PRO A 287 -11.62 18.69 -26.56
CA PRO A 287 -12.75 19.51 -26.12
C PRO A 287 -13.05 19.32 -24.63
N SER A 288 -12.77 20.36 -23.83
CA SER A 288 -13.03 20.38 -22.40
C SER A 288 -14.31 21.12 -22.05
N ILE A 289 -14.88 20.76 -20.90
CA ILE A 289 -15.92 21.56 -20.24
C ILE A 289 -15.40 22.09 -18.90
N GLN A 290 -16.08 23.09 -18.38
CA GLN A 290 -15.80 23.71 -17.10
C GLN A 290 -17.06 23.72 -16.24
N GLY A 291 -16.91 23.46 -14.94
CA GLY A 291 -18.02 23.53 -14.00
C GLY A 291 -17.54 23.74 -12.56
N TYR A 292 -18.36 24.46 -11.78
CA TYR A 292 -18.19 24.51 -10.33
C TYR A 292 -18.79 23.24 -9.72
N SER A 293 -18.09 22.61 -8.79
CA SER A 293 -18.60 21.43 -8.10
C SER A 293 -17.97 21.24 -6.72
N SER A 294 -18.53 20.31 -5.97
CA SER A 294 -18.10 19.86 -4.64
C SER A 294 -18.67 18.48 -4.34
N PHE A 295 -18.18 17.80 -3.30
CA PHE A 295 -18.69 16.49 -2.90
C PHE A 295 -18.77 16.30 -1.39
N GLN A 296 -19.64 15.40 -0.93
CA GLN A 296 -19.68 14.97 0.48
C GLN A 296 -18.74 13.80 0.76
N ASN A 297 -18.06 13.83 1.92
CA ASN A 297 -17.36 12.67 2.45
C ASN A 297 -18.31 11.74 3.24
N GLN A 298 -17.79 10.62 3.75
CA GLN A 298 -18.55 9.64 4.53
C GLN A 298 -19.12 10.16 5.87
N TYR A 299 -18.74 11.38 6.27
CA TYR A 299 -19.20 12.06 7.49
C TYR A 299 -20.08 13.28 7.15
N ASP A 300 -20.65 13.31 5.95
CA ASP A 300 -21.52 14.37 5.42
C ASP A 300 -20.88 15.77 5.31
N ASN A 301 -19.55 15.86 5.40
CA ASN A 301 -18.83 17.12 5.24
C ASN A 301 -18.53 17.38 3.77
N TRP A 302 -18.78 18.61 3.32
CA TRP A 302 -18.48 19.06 1.97
C TRP A 302 -16.99 19.34 1.76
N ARG A 303 -16.42 18.82 0.68
CA ARG A 303 -15.02 18.99 0.25
C ARG A 303 -14.95 19.30 -1.26
N GLY A 304 -13.76 19.67 -1.73
CA GLY A 304 -13.48 19.85 -3.15
C GLY A 304 -14.24 21.01 -3.82
N GLN A 305 -14.65 22.02 -3.07
CA GLN A 305 -15.37 23.18 -3.59
C GLN A 305 -14.48 24.00 -4.53
N GLY A 306 -14.82 24.01 -5.82
CA GLY A 306 -14.10 24.85 -6.78
C GLY A 306 -14.52 24.60 -8.21
N VAL A 307 -13.80 25.24 -9.11
CA VAL A 307 -14.05 25.17 -10.54
C VAL A 307 -13.08 24.20 -11.18
N TYR A 308 -13.63 23.19 -11.84
CA TYR A 308 -12.89 22.14 -12.52
C TYR A 308 -12.96 22.32 -14.03
N ILE A 309 -11.87 21.99 -14.72
CA ILE A 309 -11.80 21.93 -16.18
C ILE A 309 -11.28 20.54 -16.56
N GLY A 310 -11.96 19.89 -17.51
CA GLY A 310 -11.62 18.53 -17.90
C GLY A 310 -12.37 18.04 -19.12
N ILE A 311 -12.03 16.81 -19.53
CA ILE A 311 -12.63 16.13 -20.67
C ILE A 311 -13.74 15.21 -20.19
N LEU A 312 -14.87 15.17 -20.91
CA LEU A 312 -15.93 14.20 -20.65
C LEU A 312 -15.40 12.77 -20.70
N LEU A 313 -15.69 11.97 -19.68
CA LEU A 313 -15.29 10.56 -19.66
C LEU A 313 -15.90 9.77 -20.82
N SER A 314 -17.14 10.08 -21.23
CA SER A 314 -17.75 9.48 -22.41
C SER A 314 -16.93 9.72 -23.67
N ASN A 315 -16.47 10.95 -23.92
CA ASN A 315 -15.62 11.25 -25.08
C ASN A 315 -14.31 10.45 -25.06
N LEU A 316 -13.70 10.31 -23.88
CA LEU A 316 -12.48 9.54 -23.68
C LEU A 316 -12.70 8.04 -23.96
N VAL A 317 -13.83 7.48 -23.51
CA VAL A 317 -14.20 6.09 -23.74
C VAL A 317 -14.58 5.82 -25.21
N GLU A 318 -15.26 6.75 -25.88
CA GLU A 318 -15.59 6.63 -27.32
C GLU A 318 -14.33 6.51 -28.20
N LEU A 319 -13.22 7.15 -27.81
CA LEU A 319 -11.96 7.09 -28.57
C LEU A 319 -11.36 5.67 -28.62
N VAL A 320 -11.68 4.81 -27.66
CA VAL A 320 -11.16 3.43 -27.57
C VAL A 320 -12.22 2.37 -27.90
N GLY A 321 -13.30 2.78 -28.57
CA GLY A 321 -14.37 1.90 -29.04
C GLY A 321 -15.68 1.94 -28.24
N GLY A 322 -15.78 2.85 -27.28
CA GLY A 322 -16.97 2.99 -26.44
C GLY A 322 -17.08 1.90 -25.36
N MET A 323 -18.22 1.87 -24.69
CA MET A 323 -18.60 0.77 -23.78
C MET A 323 -20.07 0.40 -23.99
N SER A 324 -20.40 -0.87 -23.81
CA SER A 324 -21.77 -1.40 -23.88
C SER A 324 -22.51 -1.21 -22.55
N THR A 325 -23.81 -1.51 -22.53
CA THR A 325 -24.63 -1.43 -21.30
C THR A 325 -24.27 -2.47 -20.24
N THR A 326 -23.57 -3.55 -20.60
CA THR A 326 -23.09 -4.56 -19.66
C THR A 326 -21.68 -4.27 -19.16
N ASP A 327 -20.90 -3.55 -19.94
CA ASP A 327 -19.51 -3.22 -19.61
C ASP A 327 -19.45 -2.29 -18.39
N LYS A 328 -18.25 -2.24 -17.78
CA LYS A 328 -17.91 -1.26 -16.75
C LYS A 328 -16.66 -0.51 -17.11
N LEU A 329 -16.59 0.75 -16.70
CA LEU A 329 -15.37 1.54 -16.70
C LEU A 329 -14.73 1.44 -15.32
N VAL A 330 -13.51 0.91 -15.25
CA VAL A 330 -12.69 0.91 -14.04
C VAL A 330 -11.70 2.06 -14.12
N VAL A 331 -11.88 3.03 -13.22
CA VAL A 331 -10.92 4.12 -13.03
C VAL A 331 -9.90 3.68 -11.99
N LYS A 332 -8.62 3.74 -12.31
CA LYS A 332 -7.52 3.40 -11.39
C LYS A 332 -6.65 4.64 -11.15
N SER A 333 -6.46 4.94 -9.88
CA SER A 333 -5.50 5.88 -9.34
C SER A 333 -4.12 5.22 -9.25
N TYR A 334 -3.06 6.04 -9.28
CA TYR A 334 -1.70 5.59 -9.02
C TYR A 334 -1.51 4.94 -7.63
N ASP A 335 -2.30 5.34 -6.62
CA ASP A 335 -2.22 4.81 -5.26
C ASP A 335 -2.98 3.47 -5.14
N GLY A 336 -3.30 2.88 -6.28
CA GLY A 336 -4.03 1.62 -6.41
C GLY A 336 -5.52 1.75 -6.11
N TYR A 337 -6.00 2.94 -5.70
CA TYR A 337 -7.43 3.24 -5.58
C TYR A 337 -8.14 2.99 -6.90
N SER A 338 -9.22 2.22 -6.87
CA SER A 338 -10.05 2.02 -8.05
C SER A 338 -11.53 2.19 -7.76
N GLN A 339 -12.24 2.70 -8.75
CA GLN A 339 -13.68 2.81 -8.71
C GLN A 339 -14.29 2.37 -10.04
N GLU A 340 -15.33 1.56 -9.94
CA GLU A 340 -16.12 1.10 -11.08
C GLU A 340 -17.27 2.07 -11.37
N PHE A 341 -17.52 2.33 -12.66
CA PHE A 341 -18.63 3.12 -13.17
C PHE A 341 -19.38 2.29 -14.21
N ARG A 342 -20.71 2.25 -14.11
CA ARG A 342 -21.55 1.56 -15.07
C ARG A 342 -21.83 2.44 -16.28
N HIS A 343 -22.32 1.85 -17.36
CA HIS A 343 -22.68 2.56 -18.58
C HIS A 343 -23.54 3.80 -18.28
N SER A 344 -24.55 3.70 -17.41
CA SER A 344 -25.42 4.84 -17.06
C SER A 344 -24.71 5.97 -16.30
N ASN A 345 -23.56 5.73 -15.68
CA ASN A 345 -22.76 6.82 -15.12
C ASN A 345 -22.06 7.62 -16.22
N ILE A 346 -21.50 6.92 -17.20
CA ILE A 346 -20.68 7.52 -18.27
C ILE A 346 -21.59 8.12 -19.37
N TYR A 347 -22.72 7.48 -19.62
CA TYR A 347 -23.76 7.86 -20.58
C TYR A 347 -25.11 8.03 -19.86
N PRO A 348 -25.24 9.07 -19.00
CA PRO A 348 -26.43 9.24 -18.18
C PRO A 348 -27.67 9.58 -19.00
N ASN A 349 -28.81 9.02 -18.57
CA ASN A 349 -30.12 9.45 -19.06
C ASN A 349 -30.47 10.84 -18.49
N ALA A 350 -31.56 11.43 -18.97
CA ALA A 350 -31.98 12.78 -18.55
C ALA A 350 -32.15 12.93 -17.02
N SER A 351 -32.64 11.90 -16.32
CA SER A 351 -32.80 11.96 -14.86
C SER A 351 -31.46 12.01 -14.15
N TRP A 352 -30.49 11.21 -14.60
CA TRP A 352 -29.16 11.17 -13.98
C TRP A 352 -28.34 12.42 -14.31
N VAL A 353 -28.54 13.02 -15.48
CA VAL A 353 -27.93 14.30 -15.81
C VAL A 353 -28.35 15.40 -14.83
N GLU A 354 -29.60 15.40 -14.37
CA GLU A 354 -30.08 16.38 -13.38
C GLU A 354 -29.53 16.14 -11.96
N ILE A 355 -29.00 14.94 -11.68
CA ILE A 355 -28.50 14.53 -10.35
C ILE A 355 -26.97 14.56 -10.30
N GLN A 356 -26.28 13.73 -11.10
CA GLN A 356 -24.80 13.68 -11.11
C GLN A 356 -24.17 14.66 -12.11
N GLY A 357 -24.93 15.11 -13.12
CA GLY A 357 -24.35 15.81 -14.26
C GLY A 357 -23.39 14.96 -15.10
N PRO A 358 -22.62 15.60 -16.00
CA PRO A 358 -21.55 14.92 -16.71
C PRO A 358 -20.39 14.59 -15.75
N ILE A 359 -19.69 13.49 -16.05
CA ILE A 359 -18.45 13.13 -15.37
C ILE A 359 -17.28 13.52 -16.27
N ILE A 360 -16.29 14.21 -15.71
CA ILE A 360 -15.05 14.59 -16.39
C ILE A 360 -13.82 13.93 -15.76
N LEU A 361 -12.80 13.74 -16.58
CA LEU A 361 -11.41 13.68 -16.13
C LEU A 361 -10.89 15.12 -16.05
N ALA A 362 -10.87 15.69 -14.86
CA ALA A 362 -10.36 17.02 -14.59
C ALA A 362 -8.82 17.02 -14.61
N TYR A 363 -8.25 17.99 -15.31
CA TYR A 363 -6.80 18.25 -15.34
C TYR A 363 -6.44 19.65 -14.81
N ALA A 364 -7.44 20.46 -14.44
CA ALA A 364 -7.25 21.75 -13.79
C ALA A 364 -8.34 22.03 -12.75
N TYR A 365 -7.95 22.77 -11.70
CA TYR A 365 -8.78 23.13 -10.56
C TYR A 365 -8.42 24.54 -10.05
N ASN A 366 -9.41 25.45 -9.93
CA ASN A 366 -9.23 26.83 -9.46
C ASN A 366 -7.98 27.52 -10.06
N ASP A 367 -7.88 27.51 -11.39
CA ASP A 367 -6.79 28.10 -12.18
C ASP A 367 -5.40 27.42 -12.03
N THR A 368 -5.30 26.31 -11.29
CA THR A 368 -4.10 25.45 -11.23
C THR A 368 -4.25 24.24 -12.15
N PHE A 369 -3.14 23.78 -12.73
CA PHE A 369 -3.10 22.58 -13.57
C PHE A 369 -2.57 21.38 -12.79
N VAL A 370 -2.77 20.18 -13.31
CA VAL A 370 -2.45 18.90 -12.65
C VAL A 370 -1.04 18.80 -12.05
N LEU A 371 -0.06 19.49 -12.62
CA LEU A 371 1.32 19.49 -12.11
C LEU A 371 1.49 20.31 -10.83
N ASP A 372 0.66 21.34 -10.64
CA ASP A 372 0.64 22.22 -9.47
C ASP A 372 -0.57 21.93 -8.54
N TRP A 373 -1.47 21.07 -8.98
CA TRP A 373 -2.64 20.64 -8.22
C TRP A 373 -2.33 19.36 -7.44
N ALA A 374 -2.38 19.46 -6.11
CA ALA A 374 -1.99 18.38 -5.20
C ALA A 374 -2.72 17.04 -5.41
N ASP A 375 -3.96 17.04 -5.93
CA ASP A 375 -4.74 15.81 -6.15
C ASP A 375 -4.53 15.18 -7.55
N GLY A 376 -3.73 15.80 -8.41
CA GLY A 376 -3.49 15.32 -9.77
C GLY A 376 -4.77 15.19 -10.60
N MET A 377 -4.73 14.38 -11.67
CA MET A 377 -5.91 14.18 -12.54
C MET A 377 -7.03 13.54 -11.74
N ARG A 378 -8.27 14.03 -11.88
CA ARG A 378 -9.35 13.62 -10.99
C ARG A 378 -10.66 13.33 -11.72
N ILE A 379 -11.38 12.30 -11.29
CA ILE A 379 -12.78 12.12 -11.67
C ILE A 379 -13.64 13.12 -10.92
N VAL A 380 -14.42 13.90 -11.67
CA VAL A 380 -15.27 14.95 -11.12
C VAL A 380 -16.65 14.85 -11.73
N MET A 381 -17.67 14.85 -10.89
CA MET A 381 -19.07 14.99 -11.27
C MET A 381 -19.41 16.48 -11.28
N LEU A 382 -20.12 16.94 -12.30
CA LEU A 382 -20.54 18.34 -12.44
C LEU A 382 -22.07 18.45 -12.36
N PRO A 383 -22.69 18.19 -11.20
CA PRO A 383 -24.13 18.29 -11.05
C PRO A 383 -24.60 19.74 -11.28
N PRO A 384 -25.84 19.96 -11.78
CA PRO A 384 -26.32 21.30 -12.12
C PRO A 384 -26.34 22.30 -10.95
N ASP A 385 -26.48 21.81 -9.72
CA ASP A 385 -26.47 22.60 -8.49
C ASP A 385 -25.05 22.82 -7.90
N GLY A 386 -24.04 22.19 -8.49
CA GLY A 386 -22.63 22.27 -8.06
C GLY A 386 -22.31 21.47 -6.79
N ALA A 387 -23.16 20.54 -6.39
CA ALA A 387 -23.03 19.79 -5.15
C ALA A 387 -23.35 18.29 -5.34
N TYR A 388 -22.33 17.43 -5.35
CA TYR A 388 -22.52 15.97 -5.45
C TYR A 388 -22.58 15.34 -4.05
N SER A 389 -23.80 15.16 -3.55
CA SER A 389 -24.09 14.63 -2.22
C SER A 389 -23.99 13.10 -2.13
N ASN A 390 -23.98 12.59 -0.89
CA ASN A 390 -24.05 11.15 -0.65
C ASN A 390 -25.36 10.54 -1.21
N ASP A 391 -26.47 11.30 -1.16
CA ASP A 391 -27.75 10.90 -1.75
C ASP A 391 -27.66 10.83 -3.28
N ASP A 392 -27.07 11.83 -3.93
CA ASP A 392 -26.86 11.82 -5.39
C ASP A 392 -26.03 10.61 -5.81
N ALA A 393 -24.99 10.27 -5.05
CA ALA A 393 -24.14 9.13 -5.32
C ALA A 393 -24.86 7.79 -5.17
N ILE A 394 -25.77 7.68 -4.20
CA ILE A 394 -26.65 6.50 -4.02
C ILE A 394 -27.65 6.41 -5.18
N GLU A 395 -28.30 7.52 -5.54
CA GLU A 395 -29.31 7.56 -6.61
C GLU A 395 -28.71 7.29 -8.00
N THR A 396 -27.43 7.62 -8.19
CA THR A 396 -26.71 7.46 -9.46
C THR A 396 -25.74 6.29 -9.47
N THR A 397 -25.97 5.25 -8.66
CA THR A 397 -25.18 4.01 -8.68
C THR A 397 -26.07 2.79 -8.85
N GLU A 398 -25.95 2.09 -9.98
CA GLU A 398 -26.82 0.93 -10.30
C GLU A 398 -26.50 -0.31 -9.47
N SER A 399 -25.22 -0.52 -9.12
CA SER A 399 -24.75 -1.67 -8.36
C SER A 399 -23.42 -1.34 -7.68
N GLY A 400 -23.17 -1.95 -6.51
CA GLY A 400 -22.02 -1.65 -5.66
C GLY A 400 -22.39 -0.80 -4.46
N ASN A 401 -21.58 -0.87 -3.40
CA ASN A 401 -21.80 -0.09 -2.18
C ASN A 401 -21.05 1.24 -2.31
N VAL A 402 -21.78 2.36 -2.27
CA VAL A 402 -21.18 3.70 -2.26
C VAL A 402 -20.88 4.06 -0.81
N SER A 403 -19.60 4.08 -0.44
CA SER A 403 -19.20 4.48 0.92
C SER A 403 -19.38 5.99 1.15
N SER A 404 -19.22 6.80 0.10
CA SER A 404 -19.54 8.24 0.06
C SER A 404 -19.48 8.76 -1.36
N ALA A 405 -20.04 9.95 -1.61
CA ALA A 405 -19.88 10.68 -2.86
C ALA A 405 -18.40 10.94 -3.19
N GLY A 406 -17.61 11.30 -2.18
CA GLY A 406 -16.17 11.54 -2.31
C GLY A 406 -15.35 10.32 -2.74
N ALA A 407 -15.79 9.11 -2.42
CA ALA A 407 -15.16 7.88 -2.93
C ALA A 407 -15.25 7.80 -4.47
N ARG A 408 -16.31 8.34 -5.05
CA ARG A 408 -16.50 8.36 -6.52
C ARG A 408 -15.55 9.35 -7.21
N TRP A 409 -14.95 10.29 -6.48
CA TRP A 409 -14.07 11.34 -7.00
C TRP A 409 -12.60 10.91 -6.96
N VAL A 410 -12.28 9.85 -7.72
CA VAL A 410 -10.94 9.26 -7.80
C VAL A 410 -9.91 10.34 -8.14
N ARG A 411 -8.91 10.52 -7.28
CA ARG A 411 -7.75 11.40 -7.49
C ARG A 411 -6.62 10.65 -8.17
N PHE A 412 -5.65 11.39 -8.71
CA PHE A 412 -4.46 10.85 -9.36
C PHE A 412 -4.73 9.74 -10.38
N VAL A 413 -5.76 9.93 -11.19
CA VAL A 413 -6.23 8.98 -12.21
C VAL A 413 -5.09 8.68 -13.19
N GLN A 414 -4.76 7.41 -13.32
CA GLN A 414 -3.71 6.92 -14.20
C GLN A 414 -4.27 6.03 -15.32
N ILE A 415 -5.31 5.24 -15.04
CA ILE A 415 -5.91 4.34 -16.01
C ILE A 415 -7.43 4.49 -16.01
N LEU A 416 -8.01 4.55 -17.20
CA LEU A 416 -9.44 4.39 -17.48
C LEU A 416 -9.60 3.13 -18.32
N GLU A 417 -10.12 2.05 -17.77
CA GLU A 417 -10.17 0.74 -18.44
C GLU A 417 -11.61 0.26 -18.60
N VAL A 418 -12.05 0.10 -19.85
CA VAL A 418 -13.33 -0.53 -20.15
C VAL A 418 -13.17 -2.05 -20.05
N ILE A 419 -13.88 -2.66 -19.12
CA ILE A 419 -13.91 -4.11 -18.91
C ILE A 419 -15.25 -4.64 -19.43
N PRO A 420 -15.26 -5.50 -20.46
CA PRO A 420 -16.45 -6.24 -20.86
C PRO A 420 -16.86 -7.21 -19.74
N GLU A 421 -18.16 -7.23 -19.40
CA GLU A 421 -18.74 -8.22 -18.49
C GLU A 421 -19.58 -9.28 -19.21
#